data_AF-A0A428KFM4-F1
#
_entry.id   AF-A0A428KFM4-F1
#
_cell.length_a   1.000
_cell.length_b   1.000
_cell.length_c   1.000
_cell.angle_alpha   90.00
_cell.angle_beta   90.00
_cell.angle_gamma   90.00
#
_symmetry.space_group_name_H-M   'P 1'
#
loop_
_entity.id
_entity.type
_entity.pdbx_description
1 polymer ?
#
loop_
_entity_poly.entity_id
_entity_poly.type
_entity_poly.pdbx_seq_one_letter_code
_entity_poly.pdbx_strand_id
1 'polypeptide(L)'
;MAEAKKEETRQPTVESLTAENVRLQGELEVAQAVIAGQAEQLANVEAAQQQGDVVVVSHEKQQYRVLGKKFAIKGQEIKAEELGKNKEALKFLVESKSGLLQPIVKA
;
A
#
# COMPACT_ATOMS: atom_id res chain seq x y z
N MET A 1 -53.45 -3.14 25.73
CA MET A 1 -52.44 -2.09 25.45
C MET A 1 -51.04 -2.63 25.74
N ALA A 2 -50.48 -3.46 24.85
CA ALA A 2 -49.13 -4.04 25.03
C ALA A 2 -48.29 -4.02 23.73
N GLU A 3 -48.86 -3.57 22.61
CA GLU A 3 -48.22 -3.67 21.29
C GLU A 3 -47.34 -2.44 20.97
N ALA A 4 -47.71 -1.24 21.43
CA ALA A 4 -46.96 -0.01 21.16
C ALA A 4 -45.51 -0.02 21.72
N LYS A 5 -45.25 -0.75 22.81
CA LYS A 5 -43.93 -0.75 23.47
C LYS A 5 -42.89 -1.63 22.77
N LYS A 6 -43.31 -2.59 21.93
CA LYS A 6 -42.38 -3.49 21.22
C LYS A 6 -41.90 -2.92 19.89
N GLU A 7 -42.71 -2.09 19.21
CA GLU A 7 -42.32 -1.46 17.94
C GLU A 7 -41.32 -0.32 18.15
N GLU A 8 -41.52 0.50 19.19
CA GLU A 8 -40.64 1.64 19.50
C GLU A 8 -39.25 1.22 20.00
N THR A 9 -39.07 -0.01 20.48
CA THR A 9 -37.73 -0.56 20.82
C THR A 9 -37.08 -1.27 19.62
N ARG A 10 -37.87 -1.77 18.67
CA ARG A 10 -37.36 -2.44 17.47
C ARG A 10 -36.88 -1.44 16.42
N GLN A 11 -37.62 -0.35 16.20
CA GLN A 11 -37.22 0.73 15.27
C GLN A 11 -35.80 1.29 15.51
N PRO A 12 -35.44 1.77 16.72
CA PRO A 12 -34.09 2.30 16.97
C PRO A 12 -33.00 1.23 16.85
N THR A 13 -33.34 -0.03 17.13
CA THR A 13 -32.41 -1.16 16.98
C THR A 13 -32.18 -1.50 15.52
N VAL A 14 -33.22 -1.48 14.67
CA VAL A 14 -33.09 -1.74 13.23
C VAL A 14 -32.37 -0.59 12.54
N GLU A 15 -32.67 0.66 12.90
CA GLU A 15 -31.95 1.84 12.38
C GLU A 15 -30.48 1.81 12.79
N SER A 16 -30.18 1.42 14.04
CA SER A 16 -28.79 1.26 14.52
C SER A 16 -28.07 0.14 13.79
N LEU A 17 -28.69 -1.03 13.62
CA LEU A 17 -28.12 -2.16 12.87
C LEU A 17 -27.96 -1.85 11.38
N THR A 18 -28.83 -1.02 10.80
CA THR A 18 -28.73 -0.57 9.41
C THR A 18 -27.59 0.43 9.24
N ALA A 19 -27.44 1.38 10.16
CA ALA A 19 -26.30 2.29 10.19
C ALA A 19 -24.98 1.55 10.38
N GLU A 20 -24.94 0.52 11.22
CA GLU A 20 -23.77 -0.32 11.44
C GLU A 20 -23.43 -1.17 10.20
N ASN A 21 -24.43 -1.70 9.49
CA ASN A 21 -24.23 -2.40 8.21
C ASN A 21 -23.65 -1.48 7.14
N VAL A 22 -24.18 -0.27 6.99
CA VAL A 22 -23.65 0.72 6.04
C VAL A 22 -22.20 1.08 6.39
N ARG A 23 -21.90 1.24 7.68
CA ARG A 23 -20.53 1.54 8.13
C ARG A 23 -19.58 0.37 7.85
N LEU A 24 -19.97 -0.85 8.20
CA LEU A 24 -19.18 -2.06 7.95
C LEU A 24 -18.96 -2.34 6.47
N GLN A 25 -19.96 -2.06 5.61
CA GLN A 25 -19.81 -2.13 4.16
C GLN A 25 -18.79 -1.11 3.64
N GLY A 26 -18.85 0.13 4.11
CA GLY A 26 -17.85 1.14 3.77
C GLY A 26 -16.45 0.76 4.24
N GLU A 27 -16.30 0.23 5.46
CA GLU A 27 -15.02 -0.27 5.97
C GLU A 27 -14.49 -1.46 5.14
N LEU A 28 -15.37 -2.35 4.68
CA LEU A 28 -15.03 -3.45 3.77
C LEU A 28 -14.55 -2.98 2.40
N GLU A 29 -15.23 -2.00 1.79
CA GLU A 29 -14.83 -1.44 0.50
C GLU A 29 -13.46 -0.76 0.59
N VAL A 30 -13.22 0.00 1.66
CA VAL A 30 -11.92 0.63 1.92
C VAL A 30 -10.83 -0.44 2.12
N ALA A 31 -11.10 -1.47 2.92
CA ALA A 31 -10.16 -2.56 3.13
C ALA A 31 -9.85 -3.32 1.83
N GLN A 32 -10.87 -3.60 1.00
CA GLN A 32 -10.68 -4.24 -0.30
C GLN A 32 -9.85 -3.38 -1.25
N ALA A 33 -10.05 -2.06 -1.29
CA ALA A 33 -9.25 -1.15 -2.10
C ALA A 33 -7.78 -1.13 -1.65
N VAL A 34 -7.52 -1.16 -0.34
CA VAL A 34 -6.16 -1.25 0.22
C VAL A 34 -5.51 -2.59 -0.14
N ILE A 35 -6.24 -3.70 -0.02
CA ILE A 35 -5.74 -5.04 -0.37
C ILE A 35 -5.44 -5.13 -1.86
N ALA A 36 -6.32 -4.61 -2.72
CA ALA A 36 -6.10 -4.58 -4.17
C ALA A 36 -4.85 -3.78 -4.53
N GLY A 37 -4.68 -2.59 -3.95
CA GLY A 37 -3.48 -1.78 -4.16
C GLY A 37 -2.20 -2.45 -3.66
N GLN A 38 -2.25 -3.15 -2.53
CA GLN A 38 -1.11 -3.91 -2.01
C GLN A 38 -0.79 -5.15 -2.86
N ALA A 39 -1.80 -5.83 -3.39
CA ALA A 39 -1.62 -6.98 -4.28
C ALA A 39 -0.94 -6.57 -5.60
N GLU A 40 -1.32 -5.44 -6.19
CA GLU A 40 -0.65 -4.88 -7.37
C GLU A 40 0.81 -4.50 -7.09
N GLN A 41 1.09 -3.94 -5.90
CA GLN A 41 2.46 -3.65 -5.47
C GLN A 41 3.30 -4.93 -5.34
N LEU A 42 2.75 -5.98 -4.72
CA LEU A 42 3.43 -7.27 -4.58
C LEU A 42 3.68 -7.94 -5.93
N ALA A 43 2.69 -7.95 -6.83
CA ALA A 43 2.85 -8.52 -8.18
C ALA A 43 3.95 -7.82 -8.98
N ASN A 44 4.07 -6.49 -8.84
CA ASN A 44 5.15 -5.72 -9.48
C ASN A 44 6.54 -6.04 -8.89
N VAL A 45 6.63 -6.28 -7.58
CA VAL A 45 7.88 -6.68 -6.91
C VAL A 45 8.29 -8.09 -7.32
N GLU A 46 7.36 -9.04 -7.34
CA GLU A 46 7.62 -10.42 -7.79
C GLU A 46 8.06 -10.47 -9.26
N ALA A 47 7.42 -9.69 -10.13
CA ALA A 47 7.79 -9.60 -11.54
C ALA A 47 9.17 -8.97 -11.78
N ALA A 48 9.65 -8.13 -10.86
CA ALA A 48 11.00 -7.57 -10.91
C ALA A 48 12.05 -8.58 -10.41
N GLN A 49 11.72 -9.39 -9.40
CA GLN A 49 12.62 -10.43 -8.89
C GLN A 49 12.84 -11.56 -9.89
N GLN A 50 11.84 -11.95 -10.68
CA GLN A 50 11.95 -13.06 -11.63
C GLN A 50 12.73 -12.74 -12.92
N GLN A 51 12.83 -11.47 -13.32
CA GLN A 51 13.45 -11.10 -14.60
C GLN A 51 14.95 -10.80 -14.54
N GLY A 52 15.59 -10.88 -13.36
CA GLY A 52 17.04 -10.62 -13.25
C GLY A 52 17.46 -9.18 -13.55
N ASP A 53 16.51 -8.29 -13.84
CA ASP A 53 16.71 -6.86 -14.05
C ASP A 53 16.80 -6.15 -12.70
N VAL A 54 17.88 -6.52 -11.99
CA VAL A 54 18.14 -6.06 -10.65
C VAL A 54 18.90 -4.74 -10.75
N VAL A 55 18.16 -3.64 -10.79
CA VAL A 55 18.79 -2.32 -10.76
C VAL A 55 19.41 -2.09 -9.38
N VAL A 56 20.72 -1.84 -9.35
CA VAL A 56 21.45 -1.53 -8.12
C VAL A 56 21.79 -0.05 -8.10
N VAL A 57 21.37 0.63 -7.04
CA VAL A 57 21.61 2.07 -6.82
C VAL A 57 22.45 2.25 -5.57
N SER A 58 23.23 3.33 -5.50
CA SER A 58 24.15 3.59 -4.38
C SER A 58 23.76 4.88 -3.66
N HIS A 59 23.57 4.82 -2.35
CA HIS A 59 23.26 5.98 -1.50
C HIS A 59 24.16 5.99 -0.25
N GLU A 60 24.84 7.12 0.00
CA GLU A 60 25.66 7.36 1.21
C GLU A 60 26.57 6.18 1.63
N LYS A 61 27.29 5.61 0.64
CA LYS A 61 28.23 4.47 0.77
C LYS A 61 27.59 3.08 0.92
N GLN A 62 26.26 2.98 0.87
CA GLN A 62 25.55 1.71 0.87
C GLN A 62 24.88 1.47 -0.49
N GLN A 63 24.99 0.25 -0.99
CA GLN A 63 24.32 -0.16 -2.21
C GLN A 63 22.94 -0.72 -1.84
N TYR A 64 21.94 -0.38 -2.64
CA TYR A 64 20.57 -0.83 -2.51
C TYR A 64 20.14 -1.49 -3.81
N ARG A 65 19.61 -2.68 -3.69
CA ARG A 65 18.91 -3.39 -4.75
C ARG A 65 17.50 -2.84 -4.84
N VAL A 66 17.15 -2.35 -6.02
CA VAL A 66 15.81 -1.85 -6.32
C VAL A 66 14.92 -3.05 -6.64
N LEU A 67 13.86 -3.24 -5.85
CA LEU A 67 12.95 -4.39 -5.96
C LEU A 67 11.73 -4.13 -6.87
N GLY A 68 11.52 -2.90 -7.32
CA GLY A 68 10.43 -2.55 -8.23
C GLY A 68 10.98 -1.98 -9.55
N LYS A 69 10.20 -2.07 -10.63
CA LYS A 69 10.58 -1.46 -11.92
C LYS A 69 10.24 0.03 -12.00
N LYS A 70 9.22 0.46 -11.25
CA LYS A 70 8.68 1.81 -11.25
C LYS A 70 8.21 2.17 -9.84
N PHE A 71 8.30 3.45 -9.50
CA PHE A 71 7.97 4.00 -8.19
C PHE A 71 7.11 5.24 -8.37
N ALA A 72 5.98 5.31 -7.67
CA ALA A 72 5.23 6.54 -7.54
C ALA A 72 5.76 7.31 -6.33
N ILE A 73 6.60 8.32 -6.56
CA ILE A 73 7.19 9.15 -5.51
C ILE A 73 6.65 10.57 -5.67
N LYS A 74 5.97 11.09 -4.64
CA LYS A 74 5.33 12.41 -4.66
C LYS A 74 4.42 12.66 -5.88
N GLY A 75 3.71 11.62 -6.35
CA GLY A 75 2.84 11.70 -7.52
C GLY A 75 3.55 11.67 -8.87
N GLN A 76 4.87 11.44 -8.90
CA GLN A 76 5.63 11.22 -10.12
C GLN A 76 6.03 9.75 -10.25
N GLU A 77 5.81 9.18 -11.43
CA GLU A 77 6.31 7.85 -11.79
C GLU A 77 7.79 7.92 -12.17
N ILE A 78 8.63 7.28 -11.37
CA ILE A 78 10.08 7.20 -11.56
C ILE A 78 10.45 5.74 -11.83
N LYS A 79 11.16 5.47 -12.92
CA LYS A 79 11.67 4.12 -13.23
C LYS A 79 12.88 3.77 -12.38
N ALA A 80 13.11 2.48 -12.17
CA ALA A 80 14.26 1.98 -11.41
C ALA A 80 15.62 2.49 -11.93
N GLU A 81 15.79 2.49 -13.26
CA GLU A 81 17.02 2.98 -13.91
C GLU A 81 17.27 4.48 -13.66
N GLU A 82 16.19 5.26 -13.55
CA GLU A 82 16.23 6.70 -13.31
C GLU A 82 16.40 7.02 -11.82
N LEU A 83 16.07 6.08 -10.93
CA LEU A 83 16.25 6.22 -9.50
C LEU A 83 17.72 6.42 -9.11
N GLY A 84 18.65 5.77 -9.82
CA GLY A 84 20.09 5.94 -9.61
C GLY A 84 20.59 7.35 -9.97
N LYS A 85 19.91 8.03 -10.90
CA LYS A 85 20.21 9.41 -11.30
C LYS A 85 19.52 10.42 -10.39
N ASN A 86 18.39 10.05 -9.79
CA ASN A 86 17.57 10.92 -8.96
C ASN A 86 17.82 10.70 -7.46
N LYS A 87 18.84 11.40 -6.93
CA LYS A 87 19.27 11.27 -5.53
C LYS A 87 18.18 11.61 -4.52
N GLU A 88 17.27 12.55 -4.84
CA GLU A 88 16.17 12.92 -3.95
C GLU A 88 15.15 11.78 -3.83
N ALA A 89 14.76 11.19 -4.97
CA ALA A 89 13.86 10.04 -4.99
C ALA A 89 14.48 8.83 -4.26
N LEU A 90 15.78 8.59 -4.46
CA LEU A 90 16.51 7.54 -3.78
C LEU A 90 16.55 7.77 -2.26
N LYS A 91 16.91 8.99 -1.84
CA LYS A 91 16.93 9.36 -0.42
C LYS A 91 15.54 9.17 0.20
N PHE A 92 14.49 9.61 -0.49
CA PHE A 92 13.12 9.46 -0.03
C PHE A 92 12.73 7.99 0.17
N LEU A 93 13.08 7.10 -0.76
CA LEU A 93 12.79 5.67 -0.62
C LEU A 93 13.58 5.00 0.52
N VAL A 94 14.84 5.42 0.73
CA VAL A 94 15.68 4.95 1.84
C VAL A 94 15.13 5.43 3.18
N GLU A 95 14.82 6.72 3.31
CA GLU A 95 14.27 7.33 4.54
C GLU A 95 12.87 6.82 4.86
N SER A 96 12.02 6.68 3.83
CA SER A 96 10.65 6.18 4.00
C SER A 96 10.58 4.69 4.29
N LYS A 97 11.72 3.98 4.29
CA LYS A 97 11.80 2.51 4.44
C LYS A 97 10.73 1.81 3.59
N SER A 98 10.61 2.25 2.33
CA SER A 98 9.51 1.88 1.44
C SER A 98 9.35 0.37 1.21
N GLY A 99 10.30 -0.47 1.65
CA GLY A 99 10.36 -1.91 1.35
C GLY A 99 10.77 -2.20 -0.08
N LEU A 100 10.82 -1.18 -0.93
CA LEU A 100 11.16 -1.25 -2.36
C LEU A 100 12.66 -1.21 -2.64
N LEU A 101 13.46 -0.94 -1.60
CA LEU A 101 14.91 -0.98 -1.63
C LEU A 101 15.41 -2.02 -0.63
N GLN A 102 16.24 -2.93 -1.10
CA GLN A 102 16.90 -3.93 -0.27
C GLN A 102 18.38 -3.57 -0.14
N PRO A 103 18.89 -3.28 1.07
CA PRO A 103 20.31 -3.02 1.25
C PRO A 103 21.13 -4.24 0.85
N ILE A 104 22.12 -4.03 -0.01
CA ILE A 104 23.12 -5.03 -0.36
C ILE A 104 24.24 -4.92 0.67
N VAL A 105 24.10 -5.68 1.76
CA VAL A 105 25.20 -5.90 2.67
C VAL A 105 26.10 -6.92 1.98
N LYS A 106 27.29 -6.50 1.52
CA LYS A 106 28.33 -7.48 1.16
C LYS A 106 28.66 -8.23 2.45
N ALA A 107 28.31 -9.51 2.50
CA ALA A 107 28.79 -10.44 3.51
C ALA A 107 30.32 -10.58 3.42
#